data_AF-A0A257WH00-F1
#
_entry.id   AF-A0A257WH00-F1
#
_cell.length_a   1.000
_cell.length_b   1.000
_cell.length_c   1.000
_cell.angle_alpha   90.00
_cell.angle_beta   90.00
_cell.angle_gamma   90.00
#
_symmetry.space_group_name_H-M   'P 1'
#
loop_
_entity.id
_entity.type
_entity.pdbx_description
1 polymer ?
#
loop_
_entity_poly.entity_id
_entity_poly.type
_entity_poly.pdbx_seq_one_letter_code
_entity_poly.pdbx_strand_id
1 'polypeptide(L)'
;MSQVQKITTAIREQGILPLYFNSDETVSLEVLRALHRAGIRAVEYTNRGAAALSNFKKMVELRNAEMSELLLGVGTIKNMEQAKA
;
A
#
# COMPACT_ATOMS: atom_id res chain seq x y z
N MET A 1 -15.16 -9.17 -14.75
CA MET A 1 -14.30 -9.58 -13.61
C MET A 1 -14.65 -8.75 -12.39
N SER A 2 -14.80 -9.38 -11.22
CA SER A 2 -14.97 -8.68 -9.95
C SER A 2 -13.70 -7.94 -9.56
N GLN A 3 -13.79 -6.96 -8.63
CA GLN A 3 -12.61 -6.27 -8.12
C GLN A 3 -11.63 -7.24 -7.44
N VAL A 4 -12.15 -8.22 -6.70
CA VAL A 4 -11.35 -9.28 -6.07
C VAL A 4 -10.58 -10.09 -7.11
N GLN A 5 -11.21 -10.44 -8.23
CA GLN A 5 -10.53 -11.14 -9.33
C GLN A 5 -9.42 -10.30 -9.94
N LYS A 6 -9.64 -8.99 -10.18
CA LYS A 6 -8.60 -8.10 -10.73
C LYS A 6 -7.38 -8.03 -9.82
N ILE A 7 -7.59 -7.84 -8.51
CA ILE A 7 -6.51 -7.73 -7.52
C ILE A 7 -5.74 -9.05 -7.42
N THR A 8 -6.45 -10.18 -7.29
CA THR A 8 -5.81 -11.49 -7.16
C THR A 8 -5.06 -11.90 -8.42
N THR A 9 -5.57 -11.56 -9.62
CA THR A 9 -4.82 -11.75 -10.88
C THR A 9 -3.54 -10.90 -10.90
N ALA A 10 -3.61 -9.62 -10.56
CA ALA A 10 -2.43 -8.74 -10.54
C ALA A 10 -1.34 -9.25 -9.59
N ILE A 11 -1.73 -9.72 -8.39
CA ILE A 11 -0.78 -10.31 -7.43
C ILE A 11 -0.16 -11.61 -7.99
N ARG A 12 -0.96 -12.47 -8.63
CA ARG A 12 -0.47 -13.74 -9.20
C ARG A 12 0.47 -13.53 -10.37
N GLU A 13 0.17 -12.59 -11.26
CA GLU A 13 1.00 -12.26 -12.42
C GLU A 13 2.32 -11.60 -11.98
N GLN A 14 2.28 -10.73 -10.97
CA GLN A 14 3.47 -10.13 -10.37
C GLN A 14 4.35 -11.16 -9.63
N GLY A 15 3.76 -12.21 -9.06
CA GLY A 15 4.46 -13.32 -8.39
C GLY A 15 4.88 -13.06 -6.94
N ILE A 16 4.85 -11.81 -6.47
CA ILE A 16 5.13 -11.41 -5.08
C ILE A 16 4.11 -10.39 -4.61
N LEU A 17 3.93 -10.22 -3.30
CA LEU A 17 3.19 -9.10 -2.70
C LEU A 17 4.08 -8.45 -1.63
N PRO A 18 4.80 -7.36 -1.96
CA PRO A 18 5.64 -6.68 -0.99
C PRO A 18 4.81 -6.14 0.17
N LEU A 19 5.20 -6.54 1.39
CA LEU A 19 4.63 -6.07 2.65
C LEU A 19 5.71 -5.33 3.43
N TYR A 20 5.46 -4.08 3.81
CA TYR A 20 6.42 -3.31 4.60
C TYR A 20 5.78 -2.26 5.51
N PHE A 21 6.61 -1.68 6.37
CA PHE A 21 6.33 -0.50 7.16
C PHE A 21 7.64 0.21 7.53
N ASN A 22 7.64 1.54 7.49
CA ASN A 22 8.67 2.36 8.12
C ASN A 22 7.98 3.50 8.89
N SER A 23 8.51 3.86 10.06
CA SER A 23 7.97 5.00 10.82
C SER A 23 8.27 6.34 10.13
N ASP A 24 9.37 6.42 9.38
CA ASP A 24 9.72 7.59 8.58
C ASP A 24 8.85 7.66 7.32
N GLU A 25 8.15 8.79 7.14
CA GLU A 25 7.27 9.04 5.99
C GLU A 25 8.06 9.00 4.67
N THR A 26 9.21 9.69 4.63
CA THR A 26 10.03 9.78 3.41
C THR A 26 10.52 8.41 2.98
N VAL A 27 11.00 7.59 3.93
CA VAL A 27 11.40 6.22 3.63
C VAL A 27 10.21 5.40 3.12
N SER A 28 9.02 5.57 3.72
CA SER A 28 7.82 4.85 3.30
C SER A 28 7.40 5.17 1.86
N LEU A 29 7.48 6.45 1.48
CA LEU A 29 7.16 6.94 0.14
C LEU A 29 8.20 6.51 -0.89
N GLU A 30 9.49 6.61 -0.56
CA GLU A 30 10.56 6.22 -1.50
C GLU A 30 10.60 4.71 -1.74
N VAL A 31 10.29 3.89 -0.74
CA VAL A 31 10.10 2.45 -0.94
C VAL A 31 8.92 2.19 -1.89
N LEU A 32 7.80 2.91 -1.75
CA LEU A 32 6.64 2.76 -2.64
C LEU A 32 7.02 3.08 -4.09
N ARG A 33 7.71 4.22 -4.31
CA ARG A 33 8.20 4.62 -5.63
C ARG A 33 9.17 3.61 -6.20
N ALA A 34 10.10 3.10 -5.39
CA ALA A 34 11.07 2.10 -5.82
C ALA A 34 10.40 0.80 -6.28
N LEU A 35 9.42 0.30 -5.50
CA LEU A 35 8.64 -0.88 -5.87
C LEU A 35 7.88 -0.64 -7.19
N HIS A 36 7.19 0.48 -7.32
CA HIS A 36 6.45 0.80 -8.54
C HIS A 36 7.35 0.88 -9.79
N ARG A 37 8.52 1.54 -9.67
CA ARG A 37 9.54 1.60 -10.73
C ARG A 37 10.08 0.22 -11.10
N ALA A 38 10.15 -0.71 -10.15
CA ALA A 38 10.55 -2.10 -10.37
C ALA A 38 9.44 -2.96 -11.02
N GLY A 39 8.29 -2.39 -11.37
CA GLY A 39 7.20 -3.10 -12.03
C GLY A 39 6.13 -3.63 -11.07
N ILE A 40 6.23 -3.34 -9.77
CA ILE A 40 5.22 -3.73 -8.80
C ILE A 40 3.93 -2.90 -9.00
N ARG A 41 2.80 -3.59 -9.01
CA ARG A 41 1.44 -3.06 -9.15
C ARG A 41 0.53 -3.41 -7.98
N ALA A 42 0.94 -4.28 -7.07
CA ALA A 42 0.26 -4.53 -5.81
C ALA A 42 1.22 -4.51 -4.62
N VAL A 43 0.90 -3.73 -3.59
CA VAL A 43 1.69 -3.53 -2.37
C VAL A 43 0.78 -3.54 -1.15
N GLU A 44 1.24 -4.13 -0.05
CA GLU A 44 0.59 -4.04 1.25
C GLU A 44 1.44 -3.23 2.25
N TYR A 45 0.78 -2.35 3.00
CA TYR A 45 1.40 -1.58 4.07
C TYR A 45 0.92 -2.06 5.45
N THR A 46 1.83 -2.21 6.40
CA THR A 46 1.44 -2.69 7.74
C THR A 46 0.93 -1.53 8.60
N ASN A 47 -0.26 -1.64 9.19
CA ASN A 47 -0.74 -0.71 10.21
C ASN A 47 0.02 -0.94 11.55
N ARG A 48 1.25 -0.44 11.62
CA ARG A 48 2.18 -0.63 12.75
C ARG A 48 2.53 0.70 13.41
N GLY A 49 2.12 0.87 14.67
CA GLY A 49 2.45 2.05 15.46
C GLY A 49 1.75 3.33 14.98
N ALA A 50 1.99 4.43 15.68
CA ALA A 50 1.26 5.68 15.48
C ALA A 50 1.48 6.33 14.11
N ALA A 51 2.65 6.11 13.49
CA ALA A 51 3.00 6.71 12.21
C ALA A 51 2.24 6.09 11.01
N ALA A 52 1.74 4.85 11.14
CA ALA A 52 1.24 4.11 9.99
C ALA A 52 0.07 4.78 9.28
N LEU A 53 -0.90 5.34 10.02
CA LEU A 53 -2.05 6.02 9.42
C LEU A 53 -1.64 7.29 8.67
N SER A 54 -0.77 8.11 9.26
CA SER A 54 -0.27 9.33 8.62
C SER A 54 0.49 9.01 7.34
N ASN A 55 1.44 8.07 7.41
CA ASN A 55 2.23 7.64 6.26
C ASN A 55 1.33 7.05 5.18
N PHE A 56 0.33 6.24 5.54
CA PHE A 56 -0.58 5.63 4.59
C PHE A 56 -1.41 6.68 3.83
N LYS A 57 -1.88 7.74 4.49
CA LYS A 57 -2.56 8.87 3.82
C LYS A 57 -1.65 9.50 2.76
N LYS A 58 -0.38 9.73 3.09
CA LYS A 58 0.62 10.24 2.15
C LYS A 58 0.93 9.29 1.00
N MET A 59 0.96 7.99 1.28
CA MET A 59 1.11 6.96 0.24
C MET A 59 -0.09 6.96 -0.73
N VAL A 60 -1.32 7.18 -0.24
CA VAL A 60 -2.51 7.30 -1.09
C VAL A 60 -2.45 8.57 -1.96
N GLU A 61 -2.08 9.72 -1.37
CA GLU A 61 -1.86 10.97 -2.12
C GLU A 61 -0.84 10.77 -3.25
N LEU A 62 0.32 10.20 -2.91
CA LEU A 62 1.39 9.91 -3.85
C LEU A 62 0.94 8.93 -4.96
N ARG A 63 0.25 7.85 -4.60
CA ARG A 63 -0.30 6.88 -5.55
C ARG A 63 -1.24 7.55 -6.54
N ASN A 64 -2.15 8.38 -6.05
CA ASN A 64 -3.13 9.07 -6.91
C ASN A 64 -2.46 10.07 -7.85
N ALA A 65 -1.37 10.71 -7.44
CA ALA A 65 -0.64 11.68 -8.25
C ALA A 65 0.27 11.04 -9.32
N GLU A 66 0.99 9.98 -8.98
CA GLU A 66 2.11 9.47 -9.79
C GLU A 66 1.92 8.02 -10.29
N MET A 67 1.02 7.23 -9.68
CA MET A 67 0.97 5.77 -9.82
C MET A 67 -0.47 5.24 -9.82
N SER A 68 -1.34 5.78 -10.69
CA SER A 68 -2.78 5.50 -10.68
C SER A 68 -3.15 4.00 -10.72
N GLU A 69 -2.32 3.20 -11.39
CA GLU A 69 -2.49 1.74 -11.56
C GLU A 69 -2.07 0.92 -10.33
N LEU A 70 -1.37 1.53 -9.36
CA LEU A 70 -0.86 0.82 -8.18
C LEU A 70 -2.01 0.49 -7.21
N LEU A 71 -2.17 -0.80 -6.94
CA LEU A 71 -3.04 -1.35 -5.91
C LEU A 71 -2.33 -1.26 -4.57
N LEU A 72 -2.87 -0.44 -3.67
CA LEU A 72 -2.31 -0.21 -2.34
C LEU A 72 -3.28 -0.75 -1.28
N GLY A 73 -2.83 -1.75 -0.52
CA GLY A 73 -3.54 -2.32 0.62
C GLY A 73 -2.93 -1.88 1.95
N VAL A 74 -3.72 -1.94 3.03
CA VAL A 74 -3.24 -1.75 4.41
C VAL A 74 -3.81 -2.83 5.32
N GLY A 75 -2.95 -3.37 6.19
CA GLY A 75 -3.29 -4.51 7.03
C GLY A 75 -3.51 -4.17 8.51
N THR A 76 -4.50 -4.84 9.10
CA THR A 76 -4.97 -4.91 10.51
C THR A 76 -5.67 -3.67 11.08
N ILE A 77 -7.00 -3.71 11.06
CA ILE A 77 -7.87 -2.93 11.94
C ILE A 77 -8.04 -3.72 13.23
N LYS A 78 -7.49 -3.21 14.33
CA LYS A 78 -7.53 -3.86 15.66
C LYS A 78 -8.70 -3.40 16.53
N ASN A 79 -9.26 -2.24 16.22
CA ASN A 79 -10.33 -1.64 17.00
C ASN A 79 -11.27 -0.80 16.12
N MET A 80 -12.41 -0.41 16.69
CA MET A 80 -13.45 0.35 16.00
C MET A 80 -13.00 1.75 15.56
N GLU A 81 -12.00 2.33 16.25
CA GLU A 81 -11.47 3.64 15.90
C GLU A 81 -10.69 3.58 14.58
N GLN A 82 -9.84 2.57 14.42
CA GLN A 82 -9.10 2.33 13.18
C GLN A 82 -10.01 2.03 11.98
N ALA A 83 -11.22 1.52 12.20
CA ALA A 83 -12.19 1.26 11.15
C ALA A 83 -12.86 2.53 10.58
N LYS A 84 -12.77 3.66 11.29
CA LYS A 84 -13.42 4.93 10.92
C LYS A 84 -12.46 5.91 10.22
N ALA A 85 -11.18 5.57 10.17
CA ALA A 85 -10.08 6.45 9.78
C ALA A 85 -9.88 6.60 8.27
#